data_AF-A0A1B6GFY1-F1
#
_entry.id   AF-A0A1B6GFY1-F1
#
_cell.length_a   1.000
_cell.length_b   1.000
_cell.length_c   1.000
_cell.angle_alpha   90.00
_cell.angle_beta   90.00
_cell.angle_gamma   90.00
#
_symmetry.space_group_name_H-M   'P 1'
#
loop_
_entity.id
_entity.type
_entity.pdbx_description
1 polymer ?
#
loop_
_entity_poly.entity_id
_entity_poly.type
_entity_poly.pdbx_seq_one_letter_code
_entity_poly.pdbx_strand_id
1 'polypeptide(L)'
;MNISLTSRPLVNVYDENGKVSAARVTLPAVFKAPIRPDIVSFVHNQMMMNSRQPYAVSKLAGHQTSAESWGTGRAVARIPRVRGGGTHRSGQGAFGNMCRGGRMFAPTKTYRRWHRRINTRQKRVALASAVAATGVTPLVMSRGHCINRVPEIPLVASDKIQELTKTKQLVSS
;
A
#
# COMPACT_ATOMS: atom_id res chain seq x y z
N MET A 1 27.71 9.79 -6.52
CA MET A 1 28.50 9.56 -5.30
C MET A 1 28.55 8.05 -5.06
N ASN A 2 29.71 7.43 -5.34
CA ASN A 2 29.92 6.02 -5.02
C ASN A 2 30.07 5.90 -3.50
N ILE A 3 28.97 5.56 -2.83
CA ILE A 3 29.02 5.11 -1.44
C ILE A 3 29.79 3.80 -1.49
N SER A 4 31.07 3.84 -1.09
CA SER A 4 31.81 2.64 -0.72
C SER A 4 31.03 1.99 0.42
N LEU A 5 30.15 1.05 0.09
CA LEU A 5 29.40 0.29 1.07
C LEU A 5 30.43 -0.40 1.97
N THR A 6 30.44 0.00 3.24
CA THR A 6 31.14 -0.65 4.35
C THR A 6 30.55 -2.06 4.55
N SER A 7 30.79 -2.93 3.57
CA SER A 7 30.38 -4.31 3.58
C SER A 7 31.47 -5.08 4.31
N ARG A 8 31.16 -5.55 5.51
CA ARG A 8 31.92 -6.65 6.09
C ARG A 8 31.78 -7.84 5.14
N PRO A 9 32.88 -8.43 4.66
CA PRO A 9 32.80 -9.58 3.74
C PRO A 9 32.29 -10.84 4.46
N LEU A 10 32.45 -10.91 5.78
CA LEU A 10 32.02 -12.01 6.64
C LEU A 10 31.11 -11.46 7.73
N VAL A 11 29.99 -12.15 7.97
CA VAL A 11 28.99 -11.84 9.00
C VAL A 11 28.98 -12.97 10.03
N ASN A 12 28.88 -12.62 11.31
CA ASN A 12 28.80 -13.61 12.38
C ASN A 12 27.39 -14.20 12.45
N VAL A 13 27.31 -15.50 12.77
CA VAL A 13 26.02 -16.16 13.04
C VAL A 13 25.79 -16.19 14.54
N TYR A 14 24.62 -15.74 14.98
CA TYR A 14 24.22 -15.71 16.38
C TYR A 14 23.34 -16.91 16.75
N ASP A 15 23.58 -17.50 17.92
CA ASP A 15 22.76 -18.56 18.49
C ASP A 15 21.55 -17.99 19.27
N GLU A 16 20.63 -18.88 19.67
CA GLU A 16 19.34 -18.58 20.34
C GLU A 16 19.47 -17.80 21.66
N ASN A 17 20.69 -17.64 22.18
CA ASN A 17 20.98 -16.91 23.41
C ASN A 17 21.68 -15.56 23.13
N GLY A 18 21.73 -15.12 21.88
CA GLY A 18 22.39 -13.89 21.45
C GLY A 18 23.93 -13.94 21.49
N LYS A 19 24.52 -15.12 21.65
CA LYS A 19 25.98 -15.32 21.58
C LYS A 19 26.43 -15.50 20.13
N VAL A 20 27.72 -15.28 19.89
CA VAL A 20 28.33 -15.48 18.56
C VAL A 20 28.73 -16.95 18.45
N SER A 21 28.19 -17.63 17.45
CA SER A 21 28.59 -18.99 17.11
C SER A 21 29.94 -19.01 16.39
N ALA A 22 30.54 -20.19 16.28
CA ALA A 22 31.80 -20.35 15.53
C ALA A 22 31.63 -20.15 14.01
N ALA A 23 30.40 -20.21 13.49
CA ALA A 23 30.12 -20.10 12.06
C ALA A 23 30.11 -18.63 11.60
N ARG A 24 30.73 -18.39 10.44
CA ARG A 24 30.68 -17.11 9.74
C ARG A 24 30.22 -17.33 8.30
N VAL A 25 29.39 -16.42 7.80
CA VAL A 25 28.83 -16.51 6.45
C VAL A 25 29.34 -15.33 5.62
N THR A 26 29.69 -15.60 4.37
CA THR A 26 30.08 -14.54 3.43
C THR A 26 28.88 -13.69 3.07
N LEU A 27 29.01 -12.36 3.15
CA LEU A 27 27.90 -11.46 2.84
C LEU A 27 27.51 -11.61 1.35
N PRO A 28 26.25 -11.96 1.05
CA PRO A 28 25.81 -12.16 -0.33
C PRO A 28 25.93 -10.88 -1.16
N ALA A 29 26.19 -11.04 -2.47
CA ALA A 29 26.38 -9.90 -3.39
C ALA A 29 25.16 -8.96 -3.47
N VAL A 30 23.96 -9.43 -3.12
CA VAL A 30 22.74 -8.61 -3.11
C VAL A 30 22.84 -7.42 -2.13
N PHE A 31 23.61 -7.54 -1.05
CA PHE A 31 23.83 -6.43 -0.12
C PHE A 31 24.73 -5.32 -0.69
N LYS A 32 25.42 -5.60 -1.80
CA LYS A 32 26.23 -4.63 -2.56
C LYS A 32 25.45 -4.00 -3.71
N ALA A 33 24.18 -4.37 -3.91
CA ALA A 33 23.35 -3.82 -4.97
C ALA A 33 23.11 -2.31 -4.74
N PRO A 34 22.97 -1.51 -5.81
CA PRO A 34 22.69 -0.10 -5.68
C PRO A 34 21.31 0.12 -5.04
N ILE A 35 21.24 1.04 -4.08
CA ILE A 35 19.99 1.41 -3.40
C ILE A 35 19.27 2.47 -4.25
N ARG A 36 18.17 2.08 -4.89
CA ARG A 36 17.35 2.92 -5.76
C ARG A 36 15.97 3.22 -5.16
N PRO A 37 15.82 4.27 -4.34
CA PRO A 37 14.57 4.58 -3.66
C PRO A 37 13.44 4.94 -4.63
N ASP A 38 13.76 5.48 -5.80
CA ASP A 38 12.85 5.79 -6.90
C ASP A 38 12.13 4.53 -7.42
N ILE A 39 12.89 3.48 -7.74
CA ILE A 39 12.35 2.20 -8.22
C ILE A 39 11.57 1.49 -7.10
N VAL A 40 12.09 1.51 -5.87
CA VAL A 40 11.41 0.89 -4.72
C VAL A 40 10.05 1.53 -4.48
N SER A 41 9.98 2.86 -4.44
CA SER A 41 8.72 3.59 -4.25
C SER A 41 7.75 3.34 -5.39
N PHE A 42 8.22 3.35 -6.64
CA PHE A 42 7.39 3.04 -7.81
C PHE A 42 6.79 1.64 -7.69
N VAL A 43 7.62 0.60 -7.50
CA VAL A 43 7.16 -0.79 -7.41
C VAL A 43 6.23 -0.98 -6.22
N HIS A 44 6.56 -0.42 -5.06
CA HIS A 44 5.73 -0.50 -3.86
C HIS A 44 4.33 0.05 -4.11
N ASN A 45 4.22 1.26 -4.67
CA ASN A 45 2.93 1.90 -4.94
C ASN A 45 2.10 1.10 -5.95
N GLN A 46 2.73 0.56 -6.99
CA GLN A 46 2.04 -0.29 -7.97
C GLN A 46 1.57 -1.62 -7.34
N MET A 47 2.38 -2.24 -6.48
CA MET A 47 2.02 -3.47 -5.77
C MET A 47 0.89 -3.23 -4.77
N MET A 48 0.94 -2.12 -4.01
CA MET A 48 -0.11 -1.73 -3.06
C MET A 48 -1.46 -1.49 -3.76
N MET A 49 -1.47 -1.01 -5.00
CA MET A 49 -2.71 -0.88 -5.76
C MET A 49 -3.34 -2.23 -6.12
N ASN A 50 -2.55 -3.31 -6.20
CA ASN A 50 -3.03 -4.62 -6.61
C ASN A 50 -3.80 -5.38 -5.53
N SER A 51 -3.61 -5.04 -4.24
CA SER A 51 -4.36 -5.64 -3.12
C SER A 51 -5.72 -4.96 -2.86
N ARG A 52 -6.03 -3.87 -3.58
CA ARG A 52 -7.27 -3.12 -3.39
C ARG A 52 -8.46 -3.87 -3.96
N GLN A 53 -9.56 -3.89 -3.22
CA GLN A 53 -10.84 -4.41 -3.69
C GLN A 53 -11.60 -3.32 -4.47
N PRO A 54 -12.16 -3.64 -5.65
CA PRO A 54 -13.00 -2.72 -6.40
C PRO A 54 -14.23 -2.26 -5.60
N TYR A 55 -14.51 -0.96 -5.63
CA TYR A 55 -15.74 -0.39 -5.07
C TYR A 55 -16.41 0.54 -6.07
N ALA A 56 -17.75 0.58 -6.03
CA ALA A 56 -18.56 1.39 -6.94
C ALA A 56 -19.88 1.81 -6.30
N VAL A 57 -20.41 2.96 -6.71
CA VAL A 57 -21.78 3.37 -6.39
C VAL A 57 -22.76 2.57 -7.25
N SER A 58 -23.93 2.21 -6.70
CA SER A 58 -24.98 1.53 -7.45
C SER A 58 -25.36 2.30 -8.73
N LYS A 59 -25.54 1.58 -9.83
CA LYS A 59 -25.93 2.16 -11.13
C LYS A 59 -27.28 2.87 -11.08
N LEU A 60 -28.18 2.41 -10.20
CA LEU A 60 -29.54 2.93 -10.05
C LEU A 60 -29.66 4.03 -8.98
N ALA A 61 -28.60 4.31 -8.22
CA ALA A 61 -28.64 5.35 -7.19
C ALA A 61 -28.96 6.72 -7.79
N GLY A 62 -29.98 7.38 -7.24
CA GLY A 62 -30.49 8.67 -7.72
C GLY A 62 -31.28 8.61 -9.04
N HIS A 63 -31.50 7.41 -9.60
CA HIS A 63 -32.22 7.18 -10.87
C HIS A 63 -33.57 6.48 -10.74
N GLN A 64 -33.93 6.03 -9.53
CA GLN A 64 -35.19 5.32 -9.28
C GLN A 64 -36.41 6.25 -9.23
N THR A 65 -36.20 7.57 -9.07
CA THR A 65 -37.27 8.55 -8.96
C THR A 65 -37.72 9.03 -10.33
N SER A 66 -39.01 8.95 -10.65
CA SER A 66 -39.57 9.55 -11.85
C SER A 66 -39.67 11.07 -11.68
N ALA A 67 -38.94 11.81 -12.53
CA ALA A 67 -38.88 13.26 -12.47
C ALA A 67 -38.69 13.86 -13.86
N GLU A 68 -39.32 15.00 -14.10
CA GLU A 68 -39.17 15.75 -15.36
C GLU A 68 -39.09 17.24 -15.10
N SER A 69 -38.42 17.96 -16.00
CA SER A 69 -38.31 19.41 -15.91
C SER A 69 -39.64 20.05 -16.29
N TRP A 70 -40.08 21.05 -15.53
CA TRP A 70 -41.29 21.81 -15.85
C TRP A 70 -41.08 22.86 -16.94
N GLY A 71 -39.87 22.98 -17.50
CA GLY A 71 -39.55 23.98 -18.50
C GLY A 71 -39.46 25.40 -17.92
N THR A 72 -39.69 26.40 -18.76
CA THR A 72 -39.68 27.82 -18.39
C THR A 72 -41.05 28.32 -17.92
N GLY A 73 -41.12 29.55 -17.41
CA GLY A 73 -42.39 30.23 -17.10
C GLY A 73 -43.01 29.92 -15.74
N ARG A 74 -42.27 29.28 -14.81
CA ARG A 74 -42.77 28.89 -13.49
C ARG A 74 -41.99 29.46 -12.30
N ALA A 75 -41.24 30.55 -12.48
CA ALA A 75 -40.38 31.18 -11.46
C ALA A 75 -39.46 30.20 -10.70
N VAL A 76 -39.03 29.13 -11.37
CA VAL A 76 -38.32 27.99 -10.78
C VAL A 76 -37.25 27.49 -11.75
N ALA A 77 -36.10 27.04 -11.23
CA ALA A 77 -35.01 26.50 -12.05
C ALA A 77 -35.42 25.24 -12.84
N ARG A 78 -34.86 25.08 -14.05
CA ARG A 78 -35.18 24.03 -15.05
C ARG A 78 -34.69 22.62 -14.70
N ILE A 79 -34.52 22.31 -13.42
CA ILE A 79 -34.10 21.00 -12.92
C ILE A 79 -35.28 20.01 -12.98
N PRO A 80 -35.06 18.72 -13.30
CA PRO A 80 -36.09 17.70 -13.21
C PRO A 80 -36.69 17.60 -11.80
N ARG A 81 -38.02 17.62 -11.70
CA ARG A 81 -38.75 17.57 -10.43
C ARG A 81 -39.63 16.34 -10.32
N VAL A 82 -39.71 15.80 -9.10
CA VAL A 82 -40.53 14.61 -8.81
C VAL A 82 -41.99 14.90 -9.12
N ARG A 83 -42.61 14.02 -9.92
CA ARG A 83 -44.02 14.11 -10.30
C ARG A 83 -44.94 13.71 -9.14
N GLY A 84 -46.22 14.05 -9.26
CA GLY A 84 -47.25 13.74 -8.26
C GLY A 84 -47.53 14.90 -7.28
N GLY A 85 -48.26 14.61 -6.21
CA GLY A 85 -48.65 15.55 -5.17
C GLY A 85 -48.94 14.84 -3.85
N GLY A 86 -49.16 15.59 -2.78
CA GLY A 86 -49.56 15.04 -1.47
C GLY A 86 -48.41 14.46 -0.61
N THR A 87 -47.16 14.54 -1.07
CA THR A 87 -45.98 14.15 -0.29
C THR A 87 -44.94 15.26 -0.26
N HIS A 88 -44.14 15.35 0.81
CA HIS A 88 -43.04 16.33 0.92
C HIS A 88 -42.00 16.22 -0.20
N ARG A 89 -41.92 15.08 -0.90
CA ARG A 89 -40.97 14.86 -1.98
C ARG A 89 -41.46 15.41 -3.33
N SER A 90 -42.77 15.59 -3.50
CA SER A 90 -43.37 16.08 -4.74
C SER A 90 -42.87 17.49 -5.08
N GLY A 91 -42.51 17.74 -6.33
CA GLY A 91 -41.99 19.05 -6.77
C GLY A 91 -40.54 19.37 -6.38
N GLN A 92 -39.85 18.51 -5.60
CA GLN A 92 -38.43 18.67 -5.30
C GLN A 92 -37.55 18.26 -6.49
N GLY A 93 -36.34 18.83 -6.58
CA GLY A 93 -35.36 18.48 -7.62
C GLY A 93 -34.79 17.07 -7.46
N ALA A 94 -34.60 16.38 -8.59
CA ALA A 94 -34.07 15.02 -8.68
C ALA A 94 -33.07 14.90 -9.85
N PHE A 95 -32.43 13.72 -9.98
CA PHE A 95 -31.37 13.35 -10.95
C PHE A 95 -30.07 14.15 -10.91
N GLY A 96 -30.12 15.47 -10.76
CA GLY A 96 -28.95 16.34 -10.78
C GLY A 96 -27.97 16.05 -9.64
N ASN A 97 -26.68 16.19 -9.90
CA ASN A 97 -25.62 16.03 -8.90
C ASN A 97 -25.62 17.13 -7.83
N MET A 98 -26.27 18.26 -8.10
CA MET A 98 -26.54 19.33 -7.13
C MET A 98 -27.82 19.11 -6.32
N CYS A 99 -28.63 18.10 -6.67
CA CYS A 99 -29.90 17.84 -6.01
C CYS A 99 -29.73 16.85 -4.85
N ARG A 100 -30.39 17.12 -3.72
CA ARG A 100 -30.47 16.17 -2.61
C ARG A 100 -31.19 14.89 -3.04
N GLY A 101 -30.52 13.75 -2.87
CA GLY A 101 -30.99 12.44 -3.33
C GLY A 101 -30.93 12.24 -4.85
N GLY A 102 -30.29 13.17 -5.58
CA GLY A 102 -29.97 13.00 -7.00
C GLY A 102 -28.74 12.10 -7.22
N ARG A 103 -28.30 11.98 -8.46
CA ARG A 103 -27.17 11.12 -8.83
C ARG A 103 -25.88 11.92 -8.91
N MET A 104 -24.80 11.36 -8.37
CA MET A 104 -23.46 11.92 -8.48
C MET A 104 -22.96 11.99 -9.94
N PHE A 105 -22.25 13.06 -10.29
CA PHE A 105 -21.53 13.17 -11.56
C PHE A 105 -20.34 12.18 -11.57
N ALA A 106 -20.11 11.51 -12.71
CA ALA A 106 -19.06 10.51 -12.87
C ALA A 106 -18.98 9.47 -11.71
N PRO A 107 -20.05 8.69 -11.46
CA PRO A 107 -20.07 7.74 -10.35
C PRO A 107 -18.99 6.67 -10.52
N THR A 108 -18.40 6.24 -9.41
CA THR A 108 -17.36 5.21 -9.40
C THR A 108 -17.85 3.93 -10.08
N LYS A 109 -16.94 3.29 -10.81
CA LYS A 109 -17.23 2.13 -11.65
C LYS A 109 -16.39 0.94 -11.23
N THR A 110 -16.99 -0.23 -11.27
CA THR A 110 -16.32 -1.50 -10.99
C THR A 110 -15.15 -1.73 -11.95
N TYR A 111 -15.32 -1.38 -13.24
CA TYR A 111 -14.30 -1.51 -14.29
C TYR A 111 -13.19 -0.44 -14.26
N ARG A 112 -13.09 0.37 -13.20
CA ARG A 112 -11.90 1.22 -13.00
C ARG A 112 -10.64 0.35 -13.05
N ARG A 113 -9.55 0.87 -13.63
CA ARG A 113 -8.26 0.15 -13.63
C ARG A 113 -7.64 0.17 -12.23
N TRP A 114 -7.97 -0.84 -11.42
CA TRP A 114 -7.43 -1.05 -10.07
C TRP A 114 -6.02 -1.64 -10.12
N HIS A 115 -5.85 -2.70 -10.89
CA HIS A 115 -4.59 -3.45 -10.95
C HIS A 115 -3.60 -2.85 -11.95
N ARG A 116 -2.32 -2.97 -11.60
CA ARG A 116 -1.18 -2.47 -12.34
C ARG A 116 -0.16 -3.57 -12.52
N ARG A 117 0.14 -3.88 -13.78
CA ARG A 117 1.22 -4.80 -14.15
C ARG A 117 2.56 -4.10 -13.95
N ILE A 118 3.49 -4.82 -13.35
CA ILE A 118 4.86 -4.36 -13.09
C ILE A 118 5.80 -5.34 -13.77
N ASN A 119 6.85 -4.83 -14.42
CA ASN A 119 7.86 -5.66 -15.04
C ASN A 119 8.60 -6.50 -13.98
N THR A 120 8.81 -7.79 -14.25
CA THR A 120 9.52 -8.72 -13.36
C THR A 120 10.95 -8.25 -13.08
N ARG A 121 11.64 -7.68 -14.07
CA ARG A 121 13.00 -7.12 -13.89
C ARG A 121 12.99 -5.94 -12.91
N GLN A 122 12.03 -5.03 -13.01
CA GLN A 122 11.89 -3.90 -12.08
C GLN A 122 11.59 -4.38 -10.65
N LYS A 123 10.73 -5.39 -10.48
CA LYS A 123 10.48 -6.00 -9.16
C LYS A 123 11.76 -6.59 -8.55
N ARG A 124 12.57 -7.29 -9.34
CA ARG A 124 13.84 -7.87 -8.89
C ARG A 124 14.84 -6.80 -8.46
N VAL A 125 14.95 -5.70 -9.21
CA VAL A 125 15.81 -4.56 -8.83
C VAL A 125 15.32 -3.90 -7.54
N ALA A 126 14.01 -3.65 -7.41
CA ALA A 126 13.43 -3.10 -6.18
C ALA A 126 13.73 -3.99 -4.96
N LEU A 127 13.58 -5.31 -5.12
CA LEU A 127 13.86 -6.27 -4.06
C LEU A 127 15.35 -6.26 -3.68
N ALA A 128 16.26 -6.27 -4.66
CA ALA A 128 17.69 -6.19 -4.41
C ALA A 128 18.07 -4.90 -3.67
N SER A 129 17.54 -3.74 -4.08
CA SER A 129 17.74 -2.46 -3.38
C SER A 129 17.20 -2.48 -1.96
N ALA A 130 16.04 -3.12 -1.72
CA ALA A 130 15.46 -3.24 -0.38
C ALA A 130 16.29 -4.12 0.55
N VAL A 131 16.81 -5.25 0.05
CA VAL A 131 17.72 -6.12 0.82
C VAL A 131 19.06 -5.42 1.07
N ALA A 132 19.62 -4.69 0.11
CA ALA A 132 20.83 -3.90 0.35
C ALA A 132 20.63 -2.85 1.45
N ALA A 133 19.48 -2.17 1.45
CA ALA A 133 19.16 -1.16 2.45
C ALA A 133 19.04 -1.71 3.88
N THR A 134 18.65 -2.98 4.08
CA THR A 134 18.56 -3.58 5.41
C THR A 134 19.93 -3.83 6.03
N GLY A 135 21.00 -3.93 5.23
CA GLY A 135 22.38 -4.03 5.69
C GLY A 135 23.02 -2.69 6.09
N VAL A 136 22.34 -1.56 5.87
CA VAL A 136 22.90 -0.22 6.05
C VAL A 136 22.32 0.42 7.31
N THR A 137 23.12 0.50 8.38
CA THR A 137 22.64 0.93 9.71
C THR A 137 22.00 2.33 9.74
N PRO A 138 22.51 3.37 9.04
CA PRO A 138 21.85 4.67 9.04
C PRO A 138 20.45 4.64 8.39
N LEU A 139 20.25 3.81 7.36
CA LEU A 139 18.95 3.71 6.69
C LEU A 139 17.91 3.01 7.59
N VAL A 140 18.33 1.97 8.31
CA VAL A 140 17.48 1.29 9.30
C VAL A 140 17.08 2.22 10.45
N MET A 141 18.02 3.01 10.98
CA MET A 141 17.74 4.02 12.00
C MET A 141 16.82 5.13 11.46
N SER A 142 17.07 5.63 10.24
CA SER A 142 16.26 6.69 9.63
C SER A 142 14.80 6.30 9.42
N ARG A 143 14.51 4.99 9.25
CA ARG A 143 13.15 4.47 9.18
C ARG A 143 12.44 4.49 10.55
N GLY A 144 13.18 4.55 11.66
CA GLY A 144 12.66 4.61 13.03
C GLY A 144 12.88 3.34 13.86
N HIS A 145 13.73 2.40 13.41
CA HIS A 145 14.03 1.20 14.19
C HIS A 145 15.07 1.49 15.30
N CYS A 146 14.75 1.16 16.55
CA CYS A 146 15.65 1.31 17.70
C CYS A 146 16.68 0.17 17.77
N ILE A 147 17.80 0.31 17.06
CA ILE A 147 18.81 -0.76 16.91
C ILE A 147 20.08 -0.60 17.76
N ASN A 148 20.08 0.30 18.75
CA ASN A 148 21.27 0.63 19.56
C ASN A 148 21.84 -0.56 20.35
N ARG A 149 21.02 -1.58 20.65
CA ARG A 149 21.42 -2.80 21.38
C ARG A 149 21.71 -3.99 20.46
N VAL A 150 21.52 -3.83 19.15
CA VAL A 150 21.75 -4.91 18.17
C VAL A 150 23.25 -5.00 17.89
N PRO A 151 23.87 -6.19 18.00
CA PRO A 151 25.31 -6.32 17.92
C PRO A 151 25.87 -6.13 16.50
N GLU A 152 25.12 -6.53 15.48
CA GLU A 152 25.55 -6.46 14.06
C GLU A 152 24.33 -6.39 13.12
N ILE A 153 24.53 -5.73 11.96
CA ILE A 153 23.57 -5.68 10.85
C ILE A 153 24.32 -5.97 9.54
N PRO A 154 23.82 -6.86 8.66
CA PRO A 154 22.60 -7.67 8.82
C PRO A 154 22.75 -8.74 9.92
N LEU A 155 21.70 -8.92 10.73
CA LEU A 155 21.69 -9.92 11.80
C LEU A 155 21.39 -11.31 11.21
N VAL A 156 22.31 -12.25 11.42
CA VAL A 156 22.17 -13.65 10.97
C VAL A 156 22.08 -14.54 12.20
N ALA A 157 21.04 -15.37 12.26
CA ALA A 157 20.82 -16.28 13.37
C ALA A 157 20.89 -17.75 12.93
N SER A 158 21.09 -18.65 13.87
CA SER A 158 21.20 -20.09 13.62
C SER A 158 19.86 -20.71 13.17
N ASP A 159 19.95 -21.80 12.41
CA ASP A 159 18.77 -22.49 11.85
C ASP A 159 17.84 -23.07 12.93
N LYS A 160 18.32 -23.26 14.16
CA LYS A 160 17.53 -23.76 15.30
C LYS A 160 16.31 -22.89 15.61
N ILE A 161 16.35 -21.59 15.28
CA ILE A 161 15.19 -20.69 15.45
C ILE A 161 13.96 -21.19 14.67
N GLN A 162 14.17 -21.91 13.55
CA GLN A 162 13.08 -22.46 12.74
C GLN A 162 12.31 -23.58 13.46
N GLU A 163 12.92 -24.24 14.45
CA GLU A 163 12.34 -25.36 15.21
C GLU A 163 11.53 -24.91 16.44
N LEU A 164 11.58 -23.62 16.80
CA LEU A 164 10.86 -23.08 17.95
C LEU A 164 9.34 -23.17 17.75
N THR A 165 8.66 -23.85 18.66
CA THR A 165 7.20 -24.07 18.60
C THR A 165 6.41 -23.14 19.51
N LYS A 166 7.03 -22.59 20.57
CA LYS A 166 6.36 -21.74 21.55
C LYS A 166 6.74 -20.28 21.38
N THR A 167 5.74 -19.41 21.34
CA THR A 167 5.94 -17.95 21.28
C THR A 167 6.73 -17.40 22.47
N LYS A 168 6.55 -17.99 23.66
CA LYS A 168 7.33 -17.60 24.84
C LYS A 168 8.83 -17.83 24.65
N GLN A 169 9.21 -18.92 23.98
CA GLN A 169 10.61 -19.22 23.69
C GLN A 169 11.18 -18.23 22.66
N LEU A 170 10.39 -17.86 21.63
CA LEU A 170 10.78 -16.90 20.60
C LEU A 170 10.99 -15.47 21.14
N VAL A 171 10.21 -15.05 22.14
CA VAL A 171 10.36 -13.71 22.75
C VAL A 171 11.54 -13.64 23.73
N SER A 172 11.88 -14.78 24.35
CA SER A 172 13.00 -14.87 25.31
C SER A 172 14.35 -15.16 24.67
N SER A 173 14.37 -15.55 23.39
CA SER A 173 15.59 -15.80 22.61
C SER A 173 16.21 -14.53 22.04
#